data_AF-A0A523WQA4-F1
#
_entry.id   AF-A0A523WQA4-F1
#
_cell.length_a   1.000
_cell.length_b   1.000
_cell.length_c   1.000
_cell.angle_alpha   90.00
_cell.angle_beta   90.00
_cell.angle_gamma   90.00
#
_symmetry.space_group_name_H-M   'P 1'
#
loop_
_entity.id
_entity.type
_entity.pdbx_description
1 polymer ?
#
loop_
_entity_poly.entity_id
_entity_poly.type
_entity_poly.pdbx_seq_one_letter_code
_entity_poly.pdbx_strand_id
1 'polypeptide(L)' 'MGDFQKHLKLAKEKLDATISAYYNKQMTVVGDLGTKVVEQLIEADAARDNEHFGDHRSRHEYSNKN' A
#
# COMPACT_ATOMS: atom_id res chain seq x y z
N MET A 1 8.80 15.43 -1.73
CA MET A 1 8.62 14.87 -3.09
C MET A 1 9.16 13.44 -3.25
N GLY A 2 10.26 13.06 -2.58
CA GLY A 2 10.83 11.69 -2.69
C GLY A 2 9.94 10.58 -2.14
N ASP A 3 9.27 10.82 -1.01
CA ASP A 3 8.52 9.76 -0.33
C ASP A 3 7.20 9.38 -1.01
N PHE A 4 6.43 10.34 -1.55
CA PHE A 4 5.24 10.03 -2.38
C PHE A 4 5.58 9.09 -3.54
N GLN A 5 6.59 9.43 -4.34
CA GLN A 5 6.97 8.63 -5.51
C GLN A 5 7.53 7.26 -5.11
N LYS A 6 8.25 7.19 -3.99
CA LYS A 6 8.73 5.92 -3.41
C LYS A 6 7.57 5.02 -3.03
N HIS A 7 6.60 5.50 -2.26
CA HIS A 7 5.44 4.73 -1.84
C HIS A 7 4.57 4.31 -3.04
N LEU A 8 4.38 5.19 -4.01
CA LEU A 8 3.66 4.86 -5.24
C LEU A 8 4.36 3.77 -6.06
N LYS A 9 5.70 3.81 -6.14
CA LYS A 9 6.48 2.74 -6.81
C LYS A 9 6.31 1.41 -6.09
N LEU A 10 6.38 1.40 -4.75
CA LEU A 10 6.18 0.19 -3.95
C LEU A 10 4.75 -0.37 -4.09
N ALA A 11 3.74 0.48 -4.18
CA ALA A 11 2.35 0.07 -4.40
C ALA A 11 2.20 -0.65 -5.75
N LYS A 12 2.78 -0.10 -6.83
CA LYS A 12 2.78 -0.72 -8.17
C LYS A 12 3.48 -2.07 -8.17
N GLU A 13 4.67 -2.15 -7.59
CA GLU A 13 5.44 -3.40 -7.49
C GLU A 13 4.65 -4.50 -6.74
N LYS A 14 3.98 -4.12 -5.64
CA LYS A 14 3.14 -5.06 -4.87
C LYS A 14 1.89 -5.49 -5.64
N LEU A 15 1.30 -4.61 -6.43
CA LEU A 15 0.16 -4.94 -7.27
C LEU A 15 0.55 -5.99 -8.33
N ASP A 16 1.68 -5.79 -9.01
CA ASP A 16 2.20 -6.75 -9.99
C ASP A 16 2.48 -8.12 -9.35
N ALA A 17 3.05 -8.13 -8.14
CA ALA A 17 3.27 -9.35 -7.36
C ALA A 17 1.94 -10.01 -6.94
N THR A 18 0.93 -9.22 -6.57
CA THR A 18 -0.41 -9.72 -6.21
C THR A 18 -1.07 -10.42 -7.40
N ILE A 19 -0.99 -9.81 -8.59
CA ILE A 19 -1.52 -10.38 -9.83
C ILE A 19 -0.81 -11.71 -10.16
N SER A 20 0.52 -11.75 -10.00
CA SER A 20 1.32 -12.97 -10.20
C SER A 20 0.90 -14.08 -9.21
N ALA A 21 0.72 -13.75 -7.93
CA ALA A 21 0.24 -14.68 -6.91
C ALA A 21 -1.17 -15.21 -7.21
N TYR A 22 -2.06 -14.36 -7.75
CA TYR A 22 -3.39 -14.75 -8.18
C TYR A 22 -3.34 -15.79 -9.30
N TYR A 23 -2.54 -15.55 -10.35
CA TYR A 23 -2.38 -16.52 -11.44
C TYR A 23 -1.78 -17.85 -10.96
N ASN A 24 -0.91 -17.80 -9.94
CA ASN A 24 -0.34 -18.98 -9.30
C ASN A 24 -1.28 -19.64 -8.26
N LYS A 25 -2.52 -19.15 -8.12
CA LYS A 25 -3.53 -19.63 -7.16
C LYS A 25 -3.08 -19.58 -5.69
N GLN A 26 -2.15 -18.68 -5.36
CA GLN A 26 -1.62 -18.49 -4.00
C GLN A 26 -2.50 -17.51 -3.21
N MET A 27 -3.74 -17.90 -2.92
CA MET A 27 -4.78 -16.97 -2.43
C MET A 27 -4.45 -16.31 -1.07
N THR A 28 -3.74 -16.99 -0.17
CA THR A 28 -3.26 -16.37 1.08
C THR A 28 -2.27 -15.23 0.80
N VAL A 29 -1.40 -15.42 -0.19
CA VAL A 29 -0.43 -14.39 -0.62
C VAL A 29 -1.14 -13.23 -1.31
N VAL A 30 -2.19 -13.50 -2.08
CA VAL A 30 -3.06 -12.45 -2.68
C VAL A 30 -3.66 -11.56 -1.60
N GLY A 31 -4.19 -12.15 -0.51
CA GLY A 31 -4.76 -11.38 0.59
C GLY A 31 -3.74 -10.49 1.30
N ASP A 32 -2.56 -11.04 1.59
CA ASP A 32 -1.48 -10.29 2.25
C ASP A 32 -0.96 -9.14 1.36
N LEU A 33 -0.58 -9.44 0.12
CA LEU A 33 -0.05 -8.43 -0.80
C LEU A 33 -1.09 -7.38 -1.18
N GLY A 34 -2.36 -7.77 -1.37
CA GLY A 34 -3.45 -6.83 -1.66
C GLY A 34 -3.62 -5.79 -0.55
N THR A 35 -3.53 -6.22 0.71
CA THR A 35 -3.54 -5.31 1.86
C THR A 35 -2.35 -4.35 1.81
N LYS A 36 -1.16 -4.86 1.49
CA LYS A 36 0.07 -4.05 1.38
C LYS A 36 0.02 -3.02 0.25
N VAL A 37 -0.69 -3.29 -0.85
CA VAL A 37 -0.90 -2.28 -1.92
C VAL A 37 -1.65 -1.08 -1.35
N VAL A 38 -2.77 -1.32 -0.66
CA VAL A 38 -3.60 -0.26 -0.07
C VAL A 38 -2.80 0.55 0.96
N GLU A 39 -2.04 -0.11 1.83
CA GLU A 39 -1.18 0.57 2.80
C GLU A 39 -0.18 1.52 2.15
N GLN A 40 0.48 1.12 1.06
CA GLN A 40 1.43 1.97 0.37
C GLN A 40 0.76 3.14 -0.36
N LEU A 41 -0.47 2.97 -0.84
CA LEU A 41 -1.24 4.07 -1.43
C LEU A 41 -1.63 5.11 -0.37
N ILE A 42 -2.01 4.68 0.82
CA ILE A 42 -2.29 5.57 1.96
C ILE A 42 -1.02 6.33 2.38
N GLU A 43 0.12 5.63 2.52
CA GLU A 43 1.42 6.29 2.82
C GLU A 43 1.83 7.27 1.73
N ALA A 44 1.56 6.95 0.47
CA ALA A 44 1.84 7.88 -0.62
C ALA A 44 1.02 9.16 -0.42
N ASP A 45 -0.30 9.06 -0.22
CA ASP A 45 -1.16 10.22 -0.05
C ASP A 45 -0.74 11.07 1.16
N ALA A 46 -0.51 10.44 2.31
CA ALA A 46 -0.02 11.09 3.53
C ALA A 46 1.35 11.79 3.35
N ALA A 47 2.25 11.18 2.57
CA ALA A 47 3.56 11.78 2.27
C ALA A 47 3.47 13.07 1.45
N ARG A 48 2.32 13.41 0.86
CA ARG A 48 2.10 14.72 0.23
C ARG A 48 2.06 15.85 1.27
N ASP A 49 1.61 15.52 2.48
CA ASP A 49 1.54 16.43 3.63
C ASP A 49 2.75 16.26 4.57
N ASN A 50 3.77 15.49 4.16
CA ASN A 50 4.94 15.09 4.95
C ASN A 50 4.57 14.24 6.19
N GLU A 51 3.46 13.51 6.14
CA GLU A 51 3.07 12.53 7.14
C GLU A 51 3.55 11.12 6.77
N HIS A 52 3.82 10.30 7.78
CA HIS A 52 4.21 8.90 7.62
C HIS A 52 3.63 8.07 8.76
N PHE A 53 3.16 6.85 8.44
CA PHE A 53 2.58 5.96 9.45
C PHE A 53 3.46 4.73 9.70
N GLY A 54 3.57 4.31 10.96
CA GLY A 54 4.32 3.11 11.34
C GLY A 54 3.46 1.85 11.39
N ASP A 55 2.15 2.02 11.58
CA ASP A 55 1.23 0.95 11.96
C ASP A 55 -0.04 0.95 11.11
N HIS A 56 -0.77 -0.18 11.16
CA HIS A 56 -1.99 -0.39 10.39
C HIS A 56 -3.14 0.51 10.82
N ARG A 57 -3.25 0.80 12.13
CA ARG A 57 -4.38 1.53 12.69
C ARG A 57 -4.34 2.99 12.25
N SER A 58 -3.17 3.62 12.32
CA SER A 58 -2.99 5.00 11.87
C SER A 58 -3.35 5.19 10.39
N ARG A 59 -2.96 4.24 9.52
CA ARG A 59 -3.34 4.25 8.10
C ARG A 59 -4.85 4.13 7.89
N HIS A 60 -5.49 3.22 8.62
CA HIS A 60 -6.94 3.04 8.54
C HIS A 60 -7.69 4.30 8.99
N GLU A 61 -7.27 4.88 10.12
CA GLU A 61 -7.84 6.13 10.63
C GLU A 61 -7.65 7.29 9.66
N TYR A 62 -6.48 7.41 9.02
CA TYR A 62 -6.24 8.40 7.95
C TYR A 62 -7.19 8.18 6.76
N SER A 63 -7.32 6.95 6.26
CA SER A 63 -8.17 6.65 5.10
C SER A 63 -9.66 6.95 5.30
N ASN A 64 -10.13 6.98 6.56
CA ASN A 64 -11.53 7.29 6.89
C ASN A 64 -11.80 8.79 7.12
N LYS A 65 -10.75 9.64 7.13
CA LYS A 65 -10.90 11.10 7.34
C LYS A 65 -11.19 11.86 6.04
N ASN A 66 -10.95 11.22 4.89
CA ASN A 66 -11.17 11.74 3.54
C ASN A 66 -12.50 11.22 2.96
#